data_AF-A0A183CCI9-F1
#
_entry.id   AF-A0A183CCI9-F1
#
_cell.length_a   1.000
_cell.length_b   1.000
_cell.length_c   1.000
_cell.angle_alpha   90.00
_cell.angle_beta   90.00
_cell.angle_gamma   90.00
#
_symmetry.space_group_name_H-M   'P 1'
#
loop_
_entity.id
_entity.type
_entity.pdbx_description
1 polymer ?
#
loop_
_entity_poly.entity_id
_entity_poly.type
_entity_poly.pdbx_seq_one_letter_code
_entity_poly.pdbx_strand_id
1 'polypeptide(L)'
;MEALQTKMEQYQNQQQKTIDDLTQKLTVSIEQLSLKQQTDQKETNDKIDSLKKEQQEQCANMTSGMEQKQKDGQEELQRKMNESLKSVQAMVVAELEQQKLSNANKFAEIEQKNDKLETNQKEQQLNIVQLQKTVATLREIVSINQLSLKQQKDEKKALIATIDQRMNQLKGELIAKMEEYQKQQQQNIVDLQKTIAVLREIWLINQWDSAACHDNLTLSEPDRLVVQLNGGANLGWSSVRAEKAMRKNPYFEVKILATTIGNFFVGLATKQMPLNYPVGHYEGTYGYSGGGTFWGHEVEGCFHIRGFPVIDGKPPFGLGDVWRDANGQTLVARR
;
A
#
# COMPACT_ATOMS: atom_id res chain seq x y z
N MET A 1 -10.49 -189.00 96.96
CA MET A 1 -10.23 -187.55 97.13
C MET A 1 -9.14 -187.05 96.16
N GLU A 2 -8.23 -187.91 95.67
CA GLU A 2 -7.16 -187.51 94.71
C GLU A 2 -7.61 -187.15 93.28
N ALA A 3 -8.72 -187.70 92.77
CA ALA A 3 -9.13 -187.47 91.37
C ALA A 3 -9.63 -186.03 91.06
N LEU A 4 -9.93 -185.20 92.07
CA LEU A 4 -10.44 -183.84 91.88
C LEU A 4 -9.31 -182.80 91.76
N GLN A 5 -8.15 -183.06 92.37
CA GLN A 5 -7.02 -182.12 92.41
C GLN A 5 -6.30 -182.05 91.05
N THR A 6 -6.10 -183.19 90.39
CA THR A 6 -5.45 -183.27 89.07
C THR A 6 -6.24 -182.57 87.96
N LYS A 7 -7.59 -182.61 88.02
CA LYS A 7 -8.44 -181.89 87.07
C LYS A 7 -8.41 -180.37 87.26
N MET A 8 -8.30 -179.89 88.50
CA MET A 8 -8.13 -178.46 88.78
C MET A 8 -6.81 -177.93 88.24
N GLU A 9 -5.73 -178.69 88.41
CA GLU A 9 -4.39 -178.30 87.98
C GLU A 9 -4.25 -178.31 86.44
N GLN A 10 -4.87 -179.28 85.77
CA GLN A 10 -5.01 -179.25 84.31
C GLN A 10 -5.82 -178.04 83.82
N TYR A 11 -6.91 -177.70 84.51
CA TYR A 11 -7.73 -176.54 84.15
C TYR A 11 -6.97 -175.22 84.35
N GLN A 12 -6.20 -175.08 85.44
CA GLN A 12 -5.33 -173.92 85.68
C GLN A 12 -4.23 -173.78 84.62
N ASN A 13 -3.55 -174.87 84.26
CA ASN A 13 -2.54 -174.84 83.20
C ASN A 13 -3.13 -174.48 81.83
N GLN A 14 -4.34 -174.95 81.55
CA GLN A 14 -5.04 -174.62 80.30
C GLN A 14 -5.50 -173.14 80.29
N GLN A 15 -5.94 -172.61 81.44
CA GLN A 15 -6.20 -171.18 81.60
C GLN A 15 -4.94 -170.33 81.44
N GLN A 16 -3.82 -170.71 82.08
CA GLN A 16 -2.56 -169.96 81.97
C GLN A 16 -2.04 -169.94 80.53
N LYS A 17 -2.10 -171.08 79.83
CA LYS A 17 -1.73 -171.16 78.41
C LYS A 17 -2.61 -170.29 77.50
N THR A 18 -3.89 -170.15 77.86
CA THR A 18 -4.82 -169.26 77.14
C THR A 18 -4.52 -167.79 77.46
N ILE A 19 -4.17 -167.47 78.71
CA ILE A 19 -3.75 -166.13 79.14
C ILE A 19 -2.44 -165.73 78.45
N ASP A 20 -1.47 -166.63 78.37
CA ASP A 20 -0.18 -166.36 77.74
C ASP A 20 -0.34 -166.14 76.22
N ASP A 21 -1.15 -166.97 75.53
CA ASP A 21 -1.45 -166.80 74.10
C ASP A 21 -2.21 -165.49 73.82
N LEU A 22 -3.18 -165.13 74.68
CA LEU A 22 -3.88 -163.85 74.59
C LEU A 22 -2.97 -162.66 74.88
N THR A 23 -2.08 -162.78 75.86
CA THR A 23 -1.10 -161.72 76.21
C THR A 23 -0.15 -161.50 75.04
N GLN A 24 0.36 -162.58 74.43
CA GLN A 24 1.24 -162.47 73.28
C GLN A 24 0.54 -161.84 72.07
N LYS A 25 -0.72 -162.20 71.78
CA LYS A 25 -1.53 -161.57 70.74
C LYS A 25 -1.82 -160.10 71.03
N LEU A 26 -2.09 -159.75 72.28
CA LEU A 26 -2.32 -158.38 72.70
C LEU A 26 -1.05 -157.54 72.54
N THR A 27 0.11 -158.06 72.95
CA THR A 27 1.41 -157.40 72.77
C THR A 27 1.72 -157.17 71.30
N VAL A 28 1.55 -158.17 70.44
CA VAL A 28 1.76 -158.03 68.98
C VAL A 28 0.78 -157.00 68.38
N SER A 29 -0.48 -156.98 68.82
CA SER A 29 -1.45 -155.95 68.39
C SER A 29 -1.07 -154.55 68.85
N ILE A 30 -0.58 -154.38 70.09
CA ILE A 30 -0.13 -153.09 70.61
C ILE A 30 1.10 -152.60 69.84
N GLU A 31 2.06 -153.48 69.56
CA GLU A 31 3.25 -153.14 68.76
C GLU A 31 2.87 -152.78 67.31
N GLN A 32 1.97 -153.53 66.68
CA GLN A 32 1.46 -153.20 65.34
C GLN A 32 0.71 -151.87 65.31
N LEU A 33 -0.12 -151.59 66.32
CA LEU A 33 -0.83 -150.32 66.45
C LEU A 33 0.14 -149.15 66.70
N SER A 34 1.15 -149.35 67.55
CA SER A 34 2.19 -148.35 67.82
C SER A 34 3.03 -148.05 66.58
N LEU A 35 3.43 -149.08 65.84
CA LEU A 35 4.20 -148.91 64.60
C LEU A 35 3.36 -148.18 63.54
N LYS A 36 2.08 -148.56 63.39
CA LYS A 36 1.14 -147.90 62.47
C LYS A 36 0.92 -146.44 62.85
N GLN A 37 0.75 -146.14 64.13
CA GLN A 37 0.61 -144.78 64.62
C GLN A 37 1.88 -143.96 64.36
N GLN A 38 3.07 -144.55 64.50
CA GLN A 38 4.34 -143.87 64.23
C GLN A 38 4.54 -143.60 62.73
N THR A 39 4.14 -144.52 61.84
CA THR A 39 4.15 -144.29 60.39
C THR A 39 3.13 -143.23 59.97
N ASP A 40 1.91 -143.27 60.50
CA ASP A 40 0.86 -142.29 60.19
C ASP A 40 1.27 -140.89 60.69
N GLN A 41 1.91 -140.80 61.86
CA GLN A 41 2.44 -139.55 62.41
C GLN A 41 3.57 -138.98 61.53
N LYS A 42 4.49 -139.83 61.06
CA LYS A 42 5.58 -139.43 60.16
C LYS A 42 5.05 -138.93 58.82
N GLU A 43 4.12 -139.67 58.20
CA GLU A 43 3.50 -139.26 56.94
C GLU A 43 2.72 -137.94 57.08
N THR A 44 2.06 -137.75 58.23
CA THR A 44 1.37 -136.48 58.54
C THR A 44 2.36 -135.33 58.70
N ASN A 45 3.50 -135.55 59.37
CA ASN A 45 4.54 -134.53 59.53
C ASN A 45 5.19 -134.18 58.18
N ASP A 46 5.51 -135.16 57.34
CA ASP A 46 6.06 -134.94 56.00
C ASP A 46 5.08 -134.14 55.11
N LYS A 47 3.77 -134.41 55.22
CA LYS A 47 2.71 -133.62 54.56
C LYS A 47 2.64 -132.19 55.09
N ILE A 48 2.74 -131.98 56.40
CA ILE A 48 2.75 -130.63 57.01
C ILE A 48 3.95 -129.83 56.50
N ASP A 49 5.13 -130.43 56.40
CA ASP A 49 6.34 -129.73 55.94
C ASP A 49 6.30 -129.40 54.45
N SER A 50 5.78 -130.32 53.63
CA SER A 50 5.51 -130.03 52.22
C SER A 50 4.51 -128.89 52.06
N LEU A 51 3.43 -128.89 52.84
CA LEU A 51 2.40 -127.86 52.79
C LEU A 51 2.92 -126.50 53.30
N LYS A 52 3.74 -126.47 54.35
CA LYS A 52 4.42 -125.26 54.82
C LYS A 52 5.35 -124.69 53.76
N LYS A 53 6.13 -125.54 53.09
CA LYS A 53 7.05 -125.11 52.04
C LYS A 53 6.29 -124.52 50.85
N GLU A 54 5.21 -125.16 50.43
CA GLU A 54 4.34 -124.68 49.35
C GLU A 54 3.66 -123.35 49.73
N GLN A 55 3.14 -123.22 50.95
CA GLN A 55 2.58 -121.95 51.44
C GLN A 55 3.61 -120.83 51.54
N GLN A 56 4.84 -121.15 51.97
CA GLN A 56 5.93 -120.18 52.06
C GLN A 56 6.35 -119.69 50.66
N GLU A 57 6.46 -120.60 49.68
CA GLU A 57 6.77 -120.27 48.30
C GLU A 57 5.64 -119.46 47.64
N GLN A 58 4.38 -119.83 47.90
CA GLN A 58 3.22 -119.07 47.43
C GLN A 58 3.20 -117.65 48.03
N CYS A 59 3.47 -117.51 49.33
CA CYS A 59 3.55 -116.21 49.98
C CYS A 59 4.71 -115.35 49.42
N ALA A 60 5.88 -115.95 49.20
CA ALA A 60 7.02 -115.26 48.61
C ALA A 60 6.73 -114.77 47.17
N ASN A 61 6.07 -115.60 46.35
CA ASN A 61 5.67 -115.25 44.99
C ASN A 61 4.60 -114.15 44.94
N MET A 62 3.65 -114.15 45.90
CA MET A 62 2.69 -113.06 46.02
C MET A 62 3.36 -111.75 46.45
N THR A 63 4.28 -111.79 47.42
CA THR A 63 5.02 -110.60 47.86
C THR A 63 5.88 -110.02 46.73
N SER A 64 6.68 -110.85 46.04
CA SER A 64 7.52 -110.39 44.94
C SER A 64 6.69 -109.86 43.76
N GLY A 65 5.55 -110.48 43.47
CA GLY A 65 4.61 -110.00 42.46
C GLY A 65 3.97 -108.65 42.82
N MET A 66 3.66 -108.42 44.10
CA MET A 66 3.16 -107.13 44.59
C MET A 66 4.25 -106.04 44.56
N GLU A 67 5.46 -106.37 44.98
CA GLU A 67 6.62 -105.46 44.93
C GLU A 67 6.95 -105.05 43.49
N GLN A 68 6.95 -106.00 42.55
CA GLN A 68 7.21 -105.71 41.15
C GLN A 68 6.11 -104.81 40.55
N LYS A 69 4.82 -105.10 40.80
CA LYS A 69 3.72 -104.24 40.35
C LYS A 69 3.79 -102.84 40.94
N GLN A 70 4.21 -102.72 42.20
CA GLN A 70 4.43 -101.43 42.84
C GLN A 70 5.59 -100.67 42.16
N LYS A 71 6.70 -101.36 41.87
CA LYS A 71 7.86 -100.79 41.18
C LYS A 71 7.51 -100.33 39.76
N ASP A 72 6.83 -101.17 38.98
CA ASP A 72 6.39 -100.84 37.62
C ASP A 72 5.44 -99.63 37.63
N GLY A 73 4.50 -99.58 38.60
CA GLY A 73 3.60 -98.44 38.79
C GLY A 73 4.34 -97.15 39.17
N GLN A 74 5.38 -97.24 40.01
CA GLN A 74 6.23 -96.10 40.36
C GLN A 74 7.07 -95.62 39.17
N GLU A 75 7.68 -96.54 38.41
CA GLU A 75 8.45 -96.22 37.21
C GLU A 75 7.57 -95.56 36.14
N GLU A 76 6.34 -96.06 35.93
CA GLU A 76 5.39 -95.45 35.00
C GLU A 76 4.97 -94.04 35.46
N LEU A 77 4.70 -93.84 36.75
CA LEU A 77 4.38 -92.53 37.31
C LEU A 77 5.55 -91.55 37.11
N GLN A 78 6.77 -91.99 37.41
CA GLN A 78 7.99 -91.20 37.24
C GLN A 78 8.20 -90.83 35.77
N ARG A 79 7.95 -91.77 34.84
CA ARG A 79 8.02 -91.51 33.40
C ARG A 79 7.00 -90.46 32.96
N LYS A 80 5.73 -90.60 33.36
CA LYS A 80 4.67 -89.62 33.04
C LYS A 80 4.98 -88.23 33.59
N MET A 81 5.52 -88.16 34.81
CA MET A 81 5.95 -86.89 35.43
C MET A 81 7.11 -86.26 34.64
N ASN A 82 8.10 -87.04 34.24
CA ASN A 82 9.23 -86.57 33.43
C ASN A 82 8.79 -86.11 32.03
N GLU A 83 7.86 -86.82 31.39
CA GLU A 83 7.28 -86.43 30.10
C GLU A 83 6.49 -85.12 30.20
N SER A 84 5.66 -84.98 31.25
CA SER A 84 4.92 -83.74 31.52
C SER A 84 5.88 -82.58 31.80
N LEU A 85 6.92 -82.80 32.62
CA LEU A 85 7.93 -81.78 32.91
C LEU A 85 8.68 -81.34 31.64
N LYS A 86 9.07 -82.29 30.78
CA LYS A 86 9.70 -81.99 29.48
C LYS A 86 8.77 -81.19 28.57
N SER A 87 7.48 -81.53 28.54
CA SER A 87 6.48 -80.80 27.77
C SER A 87 6.32 -79.36 28.26
N VAL A 88 6.20 -79.15 29.57
CA VAL A 88 6.13 -77.80 30.17
C VAL A 88 7.42 -77.03 29.91
N GLN A 89 8.59 -77.64 30.06
CA GLN A 89 9.87 -77.00 29.74
C GLN A 89 9.95 -76.59 28.26
N ALA A 90 9.54 -77.45 27.33
CA ALA A 90 9.53 -77.13 25.91
C ALA A 90 8.58 -75.98 25.57
N MET A 91 7.40 -75.94 26.19
CA MET A 91 6.44 -74.85 26.04
C MET A 91 6.98 -73.52 26.56
N VAL A 92 7.57 -73.52 27.77
CA VAL A 92 8.18 -72.33 28.36
C VAL A 92 9.35 -71.82 27.50
N VAL A 93 10.19 -72.71 26.97
CA VAL A 93 11.29 -72.34 26.07
C VAL A 93 10.74 -71.74 24.77
N ALA A 94 9.71 -72.34 24.17
CA ALA A 94 9.09 -71.83 22.95
C ALA A 94 8.46 -70.44 23.15
N GLU A 95 7.72 -70.25 24.25
CA GLU A 95 7.15 -68.94 24.62
C GLU A 95 8.24 -67.89 24.86
N LEU A 96 9.33 -68.27 25.53
CA LEU A 96 10.45 -67.37 25.77
C LEU A 96 11.16 -66.95 24.47
N GLU A 97 11.39 -67.89 23.54
CA GLU A 97 11.99 -67.57 22.24
C GLU A 97 11.07 -66.70 21.37
N GLN A 98 9.76 -66.96 21.39
CA GLN A 98 8.76 -66.09 20.75
C GLN A 98 8.79 -64.68 21.35
N GLN A 99 8.88 -64.56 22.67
CA GLN A 99 8.97 -63.27 23.34
C GLN A 99 10.26 -62.52 22.99
N LYS A 100 11.41 -63.21 22.96
CA LYS A 100 12.69 -62.63 22.53
C LYS A 100 12.61 -62.09 21.10
N LEU A 101 12.05 -62.86 20.17
CA LEU A 101 11.89 -62.45 18.78
C LEU A 101 10.95 -61.24 18.66
N SER A 102 9.81 -61.26 19.36
CA SER A 102 8.87 -60.13 19.41
C SER A 102 9.52 -58.87 19.95
N ASN A 103 10.31 -58.98 21.01
CA ASN A 103 11.04 -57.86 21.59
C ASN A 103 12.12 -57.33 20.64
N ALA A 104 12.89 -58.21 20.00
CA ALA A 104 13.89 -57.82 19.00
C ALA A 104 13.26 -57.00 17.85
N ASN A 105 12.09 -57.44 17.36
CA ASN A 105 11.36 -56.70 16.32
C ASN A 105 10.91 -55.32 16.79
N LYS A 106 10.40 -55.21 18.03
CA LYS A 106 10.02 -53.90 18.62
C LYS A 106 11.23 -52.97 18.77
N PHE A 107 12.38 -53.51 19.17
CA PHE A 107 13.62 -52.71 19.27
C PHE A 107 14.07 -52.20 17.91
N ALA A 108 14.05 -53.03 16.86
CA ALA A 108 14.38 -52.61 15.50
C ALA A 108 13.44 -51.50 14.99
N GLU A 109 12.13 -51.59 15.28
CA GLU A 109 11.16 -50.55 14.91
C GLU A 109 11.42 -49.23 15.65
N ILE A 110 11.80 -49.30 16.94
CA ILE A 110 12.16 -48.12 17.74
C ILE A 110 13.43 -47.45 17.20
N GLU A 111 14.45 -48.24 16.88
CA GLU A 111 15.72 -47.73 16.32
C GLU A 111 15.47 -47.01 14.99
N GLN A 112 14.70 -47.62 14.08
CA GLN A 112 14.32 -46.98 12.82
C GLN A 112 13.54 -45.67 13.01
N LYS A 113 12.62 -45.62 13.99
CA LYS A 113 11.88 -44.39 14.32
C LYS A 113 12.80 -43.32 14.89
N ASN A 114 13.79 -43.69 15.70
CA ASN A 114 14.78 -42.76 16.23
C ASN A 114 15.66 -42.16 15.13
N ASP A 115 16.13 -42.97 14.17
CA ASP A 115 16.90 -42.47 13.02
C ASP A 115 16.11 -41.44 12.20
N LYS A 116 14.82 -41.73 11.97
CA LYS A 116 13.92 -40.80 11.25
C LYS A 116 13.70 -39.52 12.04
N LEU A 117 13.55 -39.61 13.35
CA LEU A 117 13.40 -38.45 14.23
C LEU A 117 14.66 -37.58 14.22
N GLU A 118 15.85 -38.18 14.30
CA GLU A 118 17.12 -37.48 14.24
C GLU A 118 17.31 -36.77 12.89
N THR A 119 16.95 -37.43 11.79
CA THR A 119 16.97 -36.84 10.45
C THR A 119 16.06 -35.62 10.36
N ASN A 120 14.81 -35.74 10.82
CA ASN A 120 13.86 -34.63 10.86
C ASN A 120 14.37 -33.48 11.73
N GLN A 121 15.01 -33.77 12.86
CA GLN A 121 15.58 -32.75 13.74
C GLN A 121 16.74 -32.00 13.07
N LYS A 122 17.63 -32.70 12.36
CA LYS A 122 18.71 -32.09 11.58
C LYS A 122 18.17 -31.20 10.46
N GLU A 123 17.14 -31.65 9.74
CA GLU A 123 16.49 -30.86 8.70
C GLU A 123 15.84 -29.59 9.27
N GLN A 124 15.14 -29.70 10.40
CA GLN A 124 14.57 -28.52 11.09
C GLN A 124 15.65 -27.53 11.54
N GLN A 125 16.77 -28.01 12.08
CA GLN A 125 17.89 -27.15 12.46
C GLN A 125 18.47 -26.41 11.24
N LEU A 126 18.63 -27.10 10.11
CA LEU A 126 19.10 -26.48 8.87
C LEU A 126 18.14 -25.39 8.38
N ASN A 127 16.83 -25.65 8.42
CA ASN A 127 15.80 -24.69 8.03
C ASN A 127 15.81 -23.46 8.94
N ILE A 128 15.99 -23.62 10.25
CA ILE A 128 16.11 -22.50 11.20
C ILE A 128 17.34 -21.63 10.84
N VAL A 129 18.49 -22.24 10.56
CA VAL A 129 19.70 -21.51 10.18
C VAL A 129 19.51 -20.75 8.87
N GLN A 130 18.86 -21.37 7.87
CA GLN A 130 18.54 -20.69 6.61
C GLN A 130 17.60 -19.51 6.82
N LEU A 131 16.53 -19.68 7.60
CA LEU A 131 15.59 -18.61 7.93
C LEU A 131 16.29 -17.46 8.66
N GLN A 132 17.20 -17.75 9.60
CA GLN A 132 17.99 -16.72 10.29
C GLN A 132 18.85 -15.92 9.32
N LYS A 133 19.49 -16.58 8.33
CA LYS A 133 20.25 -15.90 7.26
C LYS A 133 19.34 -15.01 6.42
N THR A 134 18.17 -15.49 6.02
CA THR A 134 17.19 -14.69 5.26
C THR A 134 16.67 -13.50 6.06
N VAL A 135 16.42 -13.65 7.37
CA VAL A 135 16.00 -12.52 8.22
C VAL A 135 17.13 -11.49 8.36
N ALA A 136 18.38 -11.91 8.43
CA ALA A 136 19.52 -10.99 8.48
C ALA A 136 19.64 -10.16 7.19
N THR A 137 19.54 -10.79 6.01
CA THR A 137 19.58 -10.07 4.73
C THR A 137 18.40 -9.12 4.57
N LEU A 138 17.20 -9.51 5.01
CA LEU A 138 16.03 -8.61 5.00
C LEU A 138 16.23 -7.39 5.90
N ARG A 139 16.87 -7.53 7.08
CA ARG A 139 17.19 -6.39 7.96
C ARG A 139 18.17 -5.42 7.31
N GLU A 140 19.18 -5.92 6.60
CA GLU A 140 20.12 -5.09 5.85
C GLU A 140 19.40 -4.32 4.74
N ILE A 141 18.55 -4.98 3.95
CA ILE A 141 17.75 -4.34 2.89
C ILE A 141 16.86 -3.23 3.45
N VAL A 142 16.17 -3.48 4.57
CA VAL A 142 15.32 -2.46 5.22
C VAL A 142 16.17 -1.26 5.65
N SER A 143 17.35 -1.50 6.21
CA SER A 143 18.27 -0.43 6.64
C SER A 143 18.76 0.42 5.45
N ILE A 144 19.12 -0.22 4.34
CA ILE A 144 19.52 0.45 3.09
C ILE A 144 18.37 1.31 2.54
N ASN A 145 17.16 0.76 2.49
CA ASN A 145 15.98 1.48 1.99
C ASN A 145 15.65 2.70 2.86
N GLN A 146 15.77 2.58 4.19
CA GLN A 146 15.58 3.70 5.11
C GLN A 146 16.60 4.82 4.88
N LEU A 147 17.88 4.47 4.68
CA LEU A 147 18.94 5.45 4.38
C LEU A 147 18.70 6.13 3.02
N SER A 148 18.35 5.37 1.98
CA SER A 148 18.04 5.92 0.66
C SER A 148 16.87 6.90 0.71
N LEU A 149 15.80 6.56 1.45
CA LEU A 149 14.66 7.46 1.62
C LEU A 149 15.04 8.75 2.37
N LYS A 150 15.92 8.66 3.37
CA LYS A 150 16.42 9.83 4.09
C LYS A 150 17.23 10.73 3.16
N GLN A 151 18.15 10.15 2.38
CA GLN A 151 18.94 10.88 1.39
C GLN A 151 18.07 11.60 0.36
N GLN A 152 17.05 10.93 -0.21
CA GLN A 152 16.12 11.56 -1.15
C GLN A 152 15.35 12.74 -0.53
N LYS A 153 14.97 12.66 0.75
CA LYS A 153 14.31 13.77 1.45
C LYS A 153 15.25 14.96 1.61
N ASP A 154 16.50 14.72 1.97
CA ASP A 154 17.50 15.76 2.16
C ASP A 154 17.86 16.43 0.81
N GLU A 155 18.03 15.64 -0.25
CA GLU A 155 18.25 16.13 -1.62
C GLU A 155 17.05 16.96 -2.11
N LYS A 156 15.83 16.48 -1.90
CA LYS A 156 14.62 17.24 -2.25
C LYS A 156 14.53 18.56 -1.50
N LYS A 157 14.89 18.57 -0.21
CA LYS A 157 14.91 19.80 0.60
C LYS A 157 15.96 20.80 0.10
N ALA A 158 17.15 20.33 -0.26
CA ALA A 158 18.21 21.16 -0.83
C ALA A 158 17.81 21.74 -2.21
N LEU A 159 17.14 20.93 -3.04
CA LEU A 159 16.63 21.37 -4.35
C LEU A 159 15.56 22.47 -4.19
N ILE A 160 14.61 22.29 -3.27
CA ILE A 160 13.58 23.31 -2.98
C ILE A 160 14.23 24.63 -2.56
N ALA A 161 15.18 24.59 -1.61
CA ALA A 161 15.89 25.79 -1.16
C ALA A 161 16.64 26.49 -2.32
N THR A 162 17.23 25.72 -3.24
CA THR A 162 17.91 26.26 -4.43
C THR A 162 16.94 26.92 -5.40
N ILE A 163 15.76 26.31 -5.62
CA ILE A 163 14.69 26.87 -6.46
C ILE A 163 14.19 28.18 -5.86
N ASP A 164 13.92 28.22 -4.55
CA ASP A 164 13.46 29.42 -3.85
C ASP A 164 14.49 30.55 -3.96
N GLN A 165 15.78 30.23 -3.78
CA GLN A 165 16.87 31.20 -3.94
C GLN A 165 16.91 31.78 -5.37
N ARG A 166 16.89 30.92 -6.40
CA ARG A 166 16.90 31.38 -7.80
C ARG A 166 15.64 32.17 -8.15
N MET A 167 14.48 31.78 -7.65
CA MET A 167 13.23 32.48 -7.90
C MET A 167 13.25 33.89 -7.29
N ASN A 168 13.79 34.04 -6.08
CA ASN A 168 13.96 35.34 -5.45
C ASN A 168 14.99 36.20 -6.19
N GLN A 169 16.08 35.61 -6.69
CA GLN A 169 17.04 36.32 -7.52
C GLN A 169 16.41 36.84 -8.82
N LEU A 170 15.70 35.98 -9.56
CA LEU A 170 15.02 36.36 -10.81
C LEU A 170 13.95 37.43 -10.59
N LYS A 171 13.20 37.35 -9.48
CA LYS A 171 12.25 38.41 -9.09
C LYS A 171 12.97 39.74 -8.87
N GLY A 172 14.10 39.74 -8.18
CA GLY A 172 14.92 40.94 -7.97
C GLY A 172 15.44 41.54 -9.29
N GLU A 173 15.98 40.70 -10.17
CA GLU A 173 16.47 41.13 -11.50
C GLU A 173 15.34 41.71 -12.38
N LEU A 174 14.14 41.11 -12.32
CA LEU A 174 12.98 41.61 -13.06
C LEU A 174 12.53 42.98 -12.52
N ILE A 175 12.47 43.15 -11.20
CA ILE A 175 12.13 44.44 -10.57
C ILE A 175 13.14 45.52 -11.00
N ALA A 176 14.44 45.22 -10.95
CA ALA A 176 15.48 46.17 -11.36
C ALA A 176 15.33 46.61 -12.82
N LYS A 177 15.04 45.67 -13.75
CA LYS A 177 14.78 46.01 -15.16
C LYS A 177 13.51 46.84 -15.35
N MET A 178 12.45 46.56 -14.59
CA MET A 178 11.21 47.34 -14.66
C MET A 178 11.44 48.78 -14.14
N GLU A 179 12.22 48.96 -13.07
CA GLU A 179 12.59 50.28 -12.56
C GLU A 179 13.45 51.07 -13.57
N GLU A 180 14.40 50.41 -14.24
CA GLU A 180 15.21 51.03 -15.29
C GLU A 180 14.34 51.49 -16.47
N TYR A 181 13.43 50.64 -16.93
CA TYR A 181 12.47 50.98 -17.98
C TYR A 181 11.57 52.16 -17.58
N GLN A 182 11.09 52.18 -16.34
CA GLN A 182 10.27 53.28 -15.83
C GLN A 182 11.03 54.60 -15.78
N LYS A 183 12.31 54.58 -15.34
CA LYS A 183 13.18 55.76 -15.34
C LYS A 183 13.43 56.28 -16.76
N GLN A 184 13.67 55.38 -17.72
CA GLN A 184 13.86 55.75 -19.13
C GLN A 184 12.60 56.39 -19.72
N GLN A 185 11.41 55.86 -19.41
CA GLN A 185 10.14 56.46 -19.83
C GLN A 185 9.93 57.85 -19.22
N GLN A 186 10.22 58.03 -17.92
CA GLN A 186 10.13 59.34 -17.27
C GLN A 186 11.08 60.36 -17.94
N GLN A 187 12.31 59.95 -18.25
CA GLN A 187 13.27 60.80 -18.94
C GLN A 187 12.78 61.21 -20.34
N ASN A 188 12.26 60.25 -21.13
CA ASN A 188 11.71 60.54 -22.46
C ASN A 188 10.54 61.53 -22.40
N ILE A 189 9.65 61.41 -21.39
CA ILE A 189 8.55 62.36 -21.19
C ILE A 189 9.09 63.76 -20.91
N VAL A 190 10.08 63.88 -20.01
CA VAL A 190 10.72 65.17 -19.68
C VAL A 190 11.34 65.80 -20.93
N ASP A 191 12.03 65.03 -21.75
CA ASP A 191 12.69 65.55 -22.94
C ASP A 191 11.68 65.95 -24.04
N LEU A 192 10.59 65.19 -24.21
CA LEU A 192 9.48 65.58 -25.08
C LEU A 192 8.82 66.88 -24.63
N GLN A 193 8.58 67.05 -23.32
CA GLN A 193 8.02 68.28 -22.77
C GLN A 193 8.94 69.48 -23.04
N LYS A 194 10.26 69.33 -22.91
CA LYS A 194 11.24 70.37 -23.28
C LYS A 194 11.15 70.71 -24.77
N THR A 195 11.08 69.72 -25.65
CA THR A 195 10.95 69.95 -27.10
C THR A 195 9.66 70.69 -27.44
N ILE A 196 8.54 70.33 -26.81
CA ILE A 196 7.25 71.04 -27.00
C ILE A 196 7.36 72.50 -26.55
N ALA A 197 8.03 72.78 -25.43
CA ALA A 197 8.24 74.15 -24.96
C ALA A 197 9.02 74.99 -25.98
N VAL A 198 10.13 74.46 -26.51
CA VAL A 198 10.93 75.13 -27.55
C VAL A 198 10.11 75.35 -28.84
N LEU A 199 9.31 74.37 -29.26
CA LEU A 199 8.45 74.51 -30.45
C LEU A 199 7.38 75.59 -30.27
N ARG A 200 6.82 75.75 -29.06
CA ARG A 200 5.88 76.84 -28.75
C ARG A 200 6.54 78.22 -28.86
N GLU A 201 7.82 78.34 -28.53
CA GLU A 201 8.56 79.60 -28.69
C GLU A 201 8.88 79.91 -30.16
N ILE A 202 9.18 78.88 -30.97
CA ILE A 202 9.56 79.04 -32.39
C ILE A 202 8.33 79.21 -33.30
N TRP A 203 7.27 78.44 -33.07
CA TRP A 203 6.05 78.46 -33.87
C TRP A 203 5.08 79.48 -33.25
N LEU A 204 5.19 80.73 -33.72
CA LEU A 204 4.36 81.86 -33.34
C LEU A 204 2.87 81.60 -33.64
N ILE A 205 2.17 80.87 -32.77
CA ILE A 205 0.71 80.89 -32.74
C ILE A 205 0.31 82.32 -32.38
N ASN A 206 -0.18 83.07 -33.36
CA ASN A 206 -0.67 84.42 -33.12
C ASN A 206 -2.02 84.32 -32.40
N GLN A 207 -2.07 84.77 -31.16
CA GLN A 207 -3.27 84.75 -30.33
C GLN A 207 -4.14 85.98 -30.58
N TRP A 208 -5.41 85.93 -30.16
CA TRP A 208 -6.27 87.11 -30.16
C TRP A 208 -5.79 88.11 -29.09
N ASP A 209 -5.75 89.38 -29.47
CA ASP A 209 -5.34 90.47 -28.59
C ASP A 209 -6.48 90.81 -27.63
N SER A 210 -6.30 90.53 -26.34
CA SER A 210 -7.28 90.88 -25.31
C SER A 210 -7.51 92.39 -25.21
N ALA A 211 -6.52 93.23 -25.54
CA ALA A 211 -6.65 94.69 -25.53
C ALA A 211 -7.35 95.24 -26.79
N ALA A 212 -7.38 94.46 -27.88
CA ALA A 212 -8.08 94.79 -29.10
C ALA A 212 -9.26 93.83 -29.36
N CYS A 213 -9.99 93.50 -28.31
CA CYS A 213 -11.18 92.67 -28.30
C CYS A 213 -12.38 93.48 -27.79
N HIS A 214 -13.51 93.43 -28.48
CA HIS A 214 -14.74 94.09 -28.02
C HIS A 214 -15.28 93.43 -26.75
N ASP A 215 -15.86 94.18 -25.81
CA ASP A 215 -16.34 93.67 -24.50
C ASP A 215 -17.45 92.59 -24.63
N ASN A 216 -18.14 92.55 -25.78
CA ASN A 216 -19.13 91.52 -26.09
C ASN A 216 -18.50 90.18 -26.54
N LEU A 217 -17.19 90.11 -26.70
CA LEU A 217 -16.47 88.90 -27.09
C LEU A 217 -15.66 88.39 -25.88
N THR A 218 -15.70 87.08 -25.64
CA THR A 218 -14.77 86.42 -24.71
C THR A 218 -13.80 85.53 -25.45
N LEU A 219 -12.54 85.63 -25.04
CA LEU A 219 -11.45 84.79 -25.49
C LEU A 219 -11.30 83.61 -24.54
N SER A 220 -11.10 82.42 -25.10
CA SER A 220 -10.83 81.22 -24.30
C SER A 220 -9.39 81.24 -23.77
N GLU A 221 -9.24 81.35 -22.46
CA GLU A 221 -7.96 81.31 -21.76
C GLU A 221 -7.44 79.87 -21.59
N PRO A 222 -6.12 79.65 -21.47
CA PRO A 222 -5.03 80.64 -21.45
C PRO A 222 -4.51 81.01 -22.85
N ASP A 223 -4.81 80.22 -23.88
CA ASP A 223 -4.15 80.32 -25.17
C ASP A 223 -4.74 81.42 -26.08
N ARG A 224 -5.92 81.96 -25.74
CA ARG A 224 -6.64 83.02 -26.48
C ARG A 224 -6.75 82.75 -27.98
N LEU A 225 -7.00 81.49 -28.35
CA LEU A 225 -7.12 81.06 -29.76
C LEU A 225 -8.56 80.99 -30.24
N VAL A 226 -9.52 80.94 -29.32
CA VAL A 226 -10.95 80.85 -29.62
C VAL A 226 -11.64 82.11 -29.12
N VAL A 227 -12.41 82.75 -30.00
CA VAL A 227 -13.27 83.89 -29.69
C VAL A 227 -14.73 83.46 -29.74
N GLN A 228 -15.50 83.87 -28.75
CA GLN A 228 -16.93 83.60 -28.66
C GLN A 228 -17.68 84.88 -28.33
N LEU A 229 -18.84 85.10 -28.97
CA LEU A 229 -19.74 86.20 -28.63
C LEU A 229 -20.52 85.88 -27.35
N ASN A 230 -20.47 86.79 -26.38
CA ASN A 230 -21.20 86.76 -25.12
C ASN A 230 -22.51 87.53 -25.21
N GLY A 231 -23.64 86.84 -25.10
CA GLY A 231 -24.96 87.46 -24.87
C GLY A 231 -25.98 87.25 -26.00
N GLY A 232 -27.22 87.68 -25.74
CA GLY A 232 -28.42 87.37 -26.55
C GLY A 232 -28.52 88.11 -27.90
N ALA A 233 -29.53 87.74 -28.68
CA ALA A 233 -29.69 88.00 -30.14
C ALA A 233 -29.68 89.47 -30.64
N ASN A 234 -29.50 90.47 -29.78
CA ASN A 234 -29.58 91.91 -30.13
C ASN A 234 -28.28 92.69 -29.86
N LEU A 235 -27.12 92.04 -29.99
CA LEU A 235 -25.83 92.70 -29.88
C LEU A 235 -25.37 93.20 -31.25
N GLY A 236 -24.91 94.45 -31.31
CA GLY A 236 -24.31 95.02 -32.52
C GLY A 236 -23.02 94.30 -32.93
N TRP A 237 -22.44 94.72 -34.05
CA TRP A 237 -21.17 94.16 -34.53
C TRP A 237 -20.08 94.26 -33.48
N SER A 238 -19.27 93.20 -33.36
CA SER A 238 -18.17 93.08 -32.40
C SER A 238 -16.99 92.42 -33.09
N SER A 239 -15.81 92.97 -32.92
CA SER A 239 -14.59 92.56 -33.61
C SER A 239 -13.46 92.33 -32.62
N VAL A 240 -12.54 91.43 -32.99
CA VAL A 240 -11.27 91.18 -32.31
C VAL A 240 -10.13 91.21 -33.33
N ARG A 241 -8.94 91.62 -32.90
CA ARG A 241 -7.73 91.60 -33.73
C ARG A 241 -6.72 90.60 -33.18
N ALA A 242 -5.89 90.05 -34.07
CA ALA A 242 -4.75 89.25 -33.64
C ALA A 242 -3.69 90.15 -33.00
N GLU A 243 -2.98 89.64 -32.00
CA GLU A 243 -1.99 90.37 -31.20
C GLU A 243 -0.80 90.87 -32.03
N LYS A 244 -0.31 90.04 -32.95
CA LYS A 244 0.83 90.39 -33.80
C LYS A 244 0.35 90.76 -35.20
N ALA A 245 0.92 91.85 -35.72
CA ALA A 245 0.75 92.21 -37.11
C ALA A 245 1.31 91.12 -38.04
N MET A 246 0.65 90.93 -39.18
CA MET A 246 1.05 89.97 -40.18
C MET A 246 2.34 90.39 -40.92
N ARG A 247 3.25 89.44 -41.16
CA ARG A 247 4.49 89.66 -41.93
C ARG A 247 4.18 89.70 -43.44
N LYS A 248 5.14 90.15 -44.26
CA LYS A 248 5.01 90.47 -45.70
C LYS A 248 4.38 89.37 -46.59
N ASN A 249 4.40 88.11 -46.16
CA ASN A 249 3.71 86.96 -46.79
C ASN A 249 2.94 86.19 -45.70
N PRO A 250 1.75 86.63 -45.30
CA PRO A 250 1.03 85.98 -44.22
C PRO A 250 0.33 84.72 -44.71
N TYR A 251 0.28 83.74 -43.80
CA TYR A 251 -0.61 82.60 -43.88
C TYR A 251 -1.32 82.52 -42.54
N PHE A 252 -2.65 82.52 -42.57
CA PHE A 252 -3.43 82.23 -41.38
C PHE A 252 -4.62 81.34 -41.71
N GLU A 253 -5.03 80.59 -40.70
CA GLU A 253 -6.22 79.75 -40.79
C GLU A 253 -7.19 80.18 -39.69
N VAL A 254 -8.46 80.34 -40.04
CA VAL A 254 -9.54 80.50 -39.07
C VAL A 254 -10.48 79.32 -39.24
N LYS A 255 -10.72 78.60 -38.14
CA LYS A 255 -11.64 77.47 -38.09
C LYS A 255 -12.93 77.87 -37.40
N ILE A 256 -14.06 77.56 -38.03
CA ILE A 256 -15.38 77.83 -37.46
C ILE A 256 -15.81 76.64 -36.59
N LEU A 257 -15.89 76.84 -35.28
CA LEU A 257 -16.12 75.78 -34.30
C LEU A 257 -17.59 75.53 -33.95
N ALA A 258 -18.49 76.50 -34.18
CA ALA A 258 -19.91 76.39 -33.87
C ALA A 258 -20.76 77.16 -34.89
N THR A 259 -21.98 76.69 -35.16
CA THR A 259 -22.95 77.37 -36.02
C THR A 259 -23.41 78.64 -35.32
N THR A 260 -22.97 79.79 -35.81
CA THR A 260 -23.37 81.08 -35.24
C THR A 260 -24.83 81.37 -35.57
N ILE A 261 -25.59 81.86 -34.59
CA ILE A 261 -26.99 82.29 -34.78
C ILE A 261 -27.07 83.62 -35.57
N GLY A 262 -25.94 84.13 -36.06
CA GLY A 262 -25.83 85.36 -36.85
C GLY A 262 -24.69 85.31 -37.88
N ASN A 263 -24.56 86.37 -38.67
CA ASN A 263 -23.50 86.51 -39.66
C ASN A 263 -22.18 86.95 -38.99
N PHE A 264 -21.04 86.51 -39.50
CA PHE A 264 -19.70 86.87 -39.00
C PHE A 264 -18.81 87.27 -40.17
N PHE A 265 -17.68 87.93 -39.88
CA PHE A 265 -16.72 88.36 -40.89
C PHE A 265 -15.31 87.95 -40.48
N VAL A 266 -14.58 87.33 -41.40
CA VAL A 266 -13.15 87.04 -41.27
C VAL A 266 -12.41 87.87 -42.29
N GLY A 267 -11.34 88.56 -41.88
CA GLY A 267 -10.73 89.52 -42.77
C GLY A 267 -9.45 90.15 -42.27
N LEU A 268 -8.93 91.03 -43.11
CA LEU A 268 -7.69 91.76 -42.93
C LEU A 268 -7.93 93.25 -42.81
N ALA A 269 -7.09 93.90 -42.02
CA ALA A 269 -7.14 95.34 -41.82
C ALA A 269 -5.72 95.91 -41.94
N THR A 270 -5.52 96.84 -42.88
CA THR A 270 -4.26 97.59 -43.02
C THR A 270 -4.24 98.85 -42.16
N LYS A 271 -5.41 99.30 -41.70
CA LYS A 271 -5.61 100.40 -40.75
C LYS A 271 -6.42 99.90 -39.55
N GLN A 272 -6.22 100.49 -38.37
CA GLN A 272 -7.08 100.16 -37.23
C GLN A 272 -8.53 100.55 -37.53
N MET A 273 -9.45 99.62 -37.31
CA MET A 273 -10.89 99.85 -37.38
C MET A 273 -11.50 99.83 -35.97
N PRO A 274 -12.62 100.54 -35.73
CA PRO A 274 -13.38 100.42 -34.50
C PRO A 274 -13.81 98.97 -34.23
N LEU A 275 -13.81 98.55 -32.97
CA LEU A 275 -14.13 97.17 -32.59
C LEU A 275 -15.64 96.86 -32.64
N ASN A 276 -16.50 97.87 -32.82
CA ASN A 276 -17.94 97.73 -32.93
C ASN A 276 -18.45 97.75 -34.39
N TYR A 277 -17.55 97.52 -35.35
CA TYR A 277 -17.87 97.43 -36.78
C TYR A 277 -17.30 96.13 -37.38
N PRO A 278 -17.97 95.55 -38.39
CA PRO A 278 -17.49 94.35 -39.07
C PRO A 278 -16.33 94.69 -40.01
N VAL A 279 -15.36 93.78 -40.11
CA VAL A 279 -14.25 93.90 -41.07
C VAL A 279 -14.77 93.91 -42.50
N GLY A 280 -14.28 94.84 -43.33
CA GLY A 280 -14.77 95.10 -44.68
C GLY A 280 -15.70 96.33 -44.79
N HIS A 281 -16.23 96.83 -43.67
CA HIS A 281 -17.06 98.05 -43.60
C HIS A 281 -16.28 99.28 -43.10
N TYR A 282 -14.97 99.28 -43.27
CA TYR A 282 -14.11 100.39 -42.90
C TYR A 282 -12.98 100.52 -43.93
N GLU A 283 -12.55 101.74 -44.23
CA GLU A 283 -11.52 101.97 -45.23
C GLU A 283 -10.20 101.27 -44.84
N GLY A 284 -9.60 100.54 -45.79
CA GLY A 284 -8.40 99.74 -45.54
C GLY A 284 -8.67 98.40 -44.86
N THR A 285 -9.92 97.92 -44.88
CA THR A 285 -10.29 96.59 -44.38
C THR A 285 -10.93 95.74 -45.47
N TYR A 286 -10.68 94.44 -45.44
CA TYR A 286 -11.12 93.46 -46.42
C TYR A 286 -11.72 92.28 -45.66
N GLY A 287 -13.01 92.04 -45.84
CA GLY A 287 -13.76 91.04 -45.08
C GLY A 287 -14.43 90.01 -45.97
N TYR A 288 -14.51 88.78 -45.48
CA TYR A 288 -15.37 87.73 -46.02
C TYR A 288 -16.45 87.40 -45.02
N SER A 289 -17.71 87.58 -45.40
CA SER A 289 -18.84 87.28 -44.52
C SER A 289 -19.23 85.80 -44.58
N GLY A 290 -19.76 85.29 -43.46
CA GLY A 290 -20.26 83.92 -43.33
C GLY A 290 -21.29 83.53 -44.38
N GLY A 291 -22.04 84.50 -44.89
CA GLY A 291 -23.00 84.33 -45.99
C GLY A 291 -22.39 84.20 -47.39
N GLY A 292 -21.07 84.27 -47.56
CA GLY A 292 -20.43 84.10 -48.87
C GLY A 292 -20.27 85.40 -49.68
N THR A 293 -19.94 86.50 -49.01
CA THR A 293 -19.76 87.83 -49.64
C THR A 293 -18.41 88.42 -49.28
N PHE A 294 -17.64 88.90 -50.26
CA PHE A 294 -16.44 89.71 -50.01
C PHE A 294 -16.79 91.19 -49.92
N TRP A 295 -16.16 91.90 -48.98
CA TRP A 295 -16.36 93.31 -48.69
C TRP A 295 -15.01 94.05 -48.68
N GLY A 296 -15.01 95.29 -49.19
CA GLY A 296 -13.88 96.22 -49.10
C GLY A 296 -12.86 96.12 -50.25
N HIS A 297 -13.07 95.23 -51.23
CA HIS A 297 -12.21 95.11 -52.41
C HIS A 297 -12.89 95.63 -53.67
N GLU A 298 -12.46 96.81 -54.14
CA GLU A 298 -12.95 97.44 -55.37
C GLU A 298 -12.40 96.70 -56.60
N VAL A 299 -13.29 96.10 -57.39
CA VAL A 299 -12.95 95.43 -58.66
C VAL A 299 -13.99 95.78 -59.72
N GLU A 300 -13.62 95.67 -61.00
CA GLU A 300 -14.55 95.91 -62.10
C GLU A 300 -15.78 94.99 -61.99
N GLY A 301 -16.98 95.58 -62.02
CA GLY A 301 -18.24 94.86 -61.87
C GLY A 301 -18.70 94.54 -60.44
N CYS A 302 -18.02 95.06 -59.40
CA CYS A 302 -18.51 94.94 -58.02
C CYS A 302 -19.73 95.83 -57.75
N PHE A 303 -20.51 95.47 -56.73
CA PHE A 303 -21.66 96.24 -56.27
C PHE A 303 -21.26 97.15 -55.11
N HIS A 304 -21.81 98.36 -55.03
CA HIS A 304 -21.61 99.23 -53.87
C HIS A 304 -22.82 99.17 -52.95
N ILE A 305 -22.65 98.54 -51.77
CA ILE A 305 -23.66 98.53 -50.71
C ILE A 305 -23.24 99.53 -49.65
N ARG A 306 -24.05 100.58 -49.45
CA ARG A 306 -23.79 101.67 -48.49
C ARG A 306 -22.40 102.32 -48.69
N GLY A 307 -21.96 102.43 -49.94
CA GLY A 307 -20.68 103.03 -50.32
C GLY A 307 -19.46 102.10 -50.23
N PHE A 308 -19.63 100.83 -49.84
CA PHE A 308 -18.53 99.85 -49.80
C PHE A 308 -18.63 98.86 -50.96
N PRO A 309 -17.49 98.50 -51.61
CA PRO A 309 -17.48 97.50 -52.66
C PRO A 309 -17.75 96.10 -52.13
N VAL A 310 -18.63 95.37 -52.82
CA VAL A 310 -19.12 94.04 -52.47
C VAL A 310 -19.06 93.12 -53.69
N ILE A 311 -18.54 91.92 -53.46
CA ILE A 311 -18.56 90.82 -54.43
C ILE A 311 -19.39 89.69 -53.83
N ASP A 312 -20.55 89.46 -54.42
CA ASP A 312 -21.49 88.41 -54.01
C ASP A 312 -21.25 87.10 -54.79
N GLY A 313 -21.93 86.01 -54.40
CA GLY A 313 -21.92 84.72 -55.08
C GLY A 313 -20.77 83.79 -54.70
N LYS A 314 -20.13 84.01 -53.53
CA LYS A 314 -19.09 83.10 -53.02
C LYS A 314 -19.70 82.05 -52.07
N PRO A 315 -19.01 80.92 -51.83
CA PRO A 315 -19.55 79.87 -50.97
C PRO A 315 -19.71 80.33 -49.49
N PRO A 316 -20.89 80.16 -48.87
CA PRO A 316 -21.04 80.43 -47.43
C PRO A 316 -20.23 79.43 -46.59
N PHE A 317 -19.89 79.79 -45.35
CA PHE A 317 -19.23 78.86 -44.44
C PHE A 317 -20.22 77.92 -43.75
N GLY A 318 -19.85 76.65 -43.71
CA GLY A 318 -20.44 75.61 -42.86
C GLY A 318 -19.69 75.41 -41.54
N LEU A 319 -20.29 74.60 -40.66
CA LEU A 319 -19.65 74.16 -39.42
C LEU A 319 -18.40 73.33 -39.75
N GLY A 320 -17.27 73.68 -39.14
CA GLY A 320 -16.00 72.97 -39.35
C GLY A 320 -15.19 73.46 -40.55
N ASP A 321 -15.72 74.39 -41.35
CA ASP A 321 -14.99 74.99 -42.45
C ASP A 321 -13.77 75.77 -41.96
N VAL A 322 -12.74 75.77 -42.80
CA VAL A 322 -11.48 76.46 -42.56
C VAL A 322 -11.25 77.46 -43.69
N TRP A 323 -11.12 78.74 -43.33
CA TRP A 323 -10.73 79.78 -44.26
C TRP A 323 -9.21 79.95 -44.30
N ARG A 324 -8.66 80.12 -45.50
CA ARG A 324 -7.22 80.29 -45.76
C ARG A 324 -6.98 81.38 -46.79
N ASP A 325 -6.03 82.28 -46.57
CA ASP A 325 -5.51 83.18 -47.59
C ASP A 325 -4.25 82.61 -48.26
N ALA A 326 -4.11 82.81 -49.57
CA ALA A 326 -3.14 82.06 -50.37
C ALA A 326 -1.78 82.75 -50.47
N ASN A 327 -0.80 82.10 -49.82
CA ASN A 327 0.39 81.60 -50.48
C ASN A 327 0.43 80.05 -50.50
N GLY A 328 -0.69 79.38 -50.81
CA GLY A 328 -0.68 77.95 -51.11
C GLY A 328 -2.04 77.23 -50.98
N GLN A 329 -2.63 76.92 -52.13
CA GLN A 329 -3.84 76.10 -52.41
C GLN A 329 -4.24 75.10 -51.29
N THR A 330 -5.51 75.02 -50.88
CA THR A 330 -6.62 74.42 -51.65
C THR A 330 -7.99 74.87 -51.11
N LEU A 331 -8.92 75.23 -52.01
CA LEU A 331 -10.36 75.25 -51.76
C LEU A 331 -10.88 73.81 -51.84
N VAL A 332 -11.38 73.25 -50.73
CA VAL A 332 -12.34 72.15 -50.81
C VAL A 332 -13.55 72.52 -49.96
N ALA A 333 -14.61 72.94 -50.64
CA ALA A 333 -15.97 72.74 -50.19
C ALA A 333 -16.64 71.86 -51.25
N ARG A 334 -16.96 70.62 -50.92
CA ARG A 334 -17.98 69.83 -51.63
C ARG A 334 -19.06 69.48 -50.61
N ARG A 335 -20.30 69.58 -51.09
CA ARG A 335 -21.57 69.35 -50.38
C ARG A 335 -21.56 68.17 -49.43
#